data_AF-A0A960Z2Y1-F1
#
_entry.id   AF-A0A960Z2Y1-F1
#
_cell.length_a   1.000
_cell.length_b   1.000
_cell.length_c   1.000
_cell.angle_alpha   90.00
_cell.angle_beta   90.00
_cell.angle_gamma   90.00
#
_symmetry.space_group_name_H-M   'P 1'
#
loop_
_entity.id
_entity.type
_entity.pdbx_description
1 polymer ?
#
loop_
_entity_poly.entity_id
_entity_poly.type
_entity_poly.pdbx_seq_one_letter_code
_entity_poly.pdbx_strand_id
1 'polypeptide(L)'
;PHGFGPTRFLREALVATFADALAPHDVLWLPEIYFAGGTVARDISGADLVADVRARGRDARFAAARSALPAAIAAEARRGDLVLVMGARDPSLTSFCGEIVDAIEGGAGS
;
A
#
# COMPACT_ATOMS: atom_id res chain seq x y z
N PRO A 1 0.36 -19.55 28.32
CA PRO A 1 1.13 -18.67 27.41
C PRO A 1 0.24 -18.24 26.24
N HIS A 2 -0.55 -17.19 26.46
CA HIS A 2 -1.52 -16.67 25.49
C HIS A 2 -1.25 -15.17 25.34
N GLY A 3 -0.97 -14.68 24.12
CA GLY A 3 -0.71 -13.24 23.98
C GLY A 3 -0.42 -12.67 22.59
N PHE A 4 -0.20 -13.48 21.54
CA PHE A 4 0.12 -12.97 20.19
C PHE A 4 -0.86 -13.49 19.12
N GLY A 5 -2.12 -13.67 19.49
CA GLY A 5 -3.11 -14.49 18.75
C GLY A 5 -3.86 -13.87 17.56
N PRO A 6 -4.05 -12.55 17.41
CA PRO A 6 -4.78 -12.01 16.24
C PRO A 6 -3.92 -11.24 15.23
N THR A 7 -3.01 -10.37 15.69
CA THR A 7 -2.25 -9.43 14.84
C THR A 7 -1.17 -10.11 14.01
N ARG A 8 -0.47 -11.09 14.58
CA ARG A 8 0.54 -11.89 13.86
C ARG A 8 -0.08 -12.70 12.72
N PHE A 9 -1.24 -13.31 12.97
CA PHE A 9 -1.99 -14.05 11.95
C PHE A 9 -2.50 -13.14 10.83
N LEU A 10 -2.96 -11.94 11.18
CA LEU A 10 -3.37 -10.94 10.19
C LEU A 10 -2.18 -10.50 9.31
N ARG A 11 -1.02 -10.22 9.91
CA ARG A 11 0.21 -9.87 9.19
C ARG A 11 0.62 -10.97 8.21
N GLU A 12 0.70 -12.20 8.67
CA GLU A 12 1.08 -13.34 7.83
C GLU A 12 0.09 -13.56 6.68
N ALA A 13 -1.21 -13.50 6.95
CA ALA A 13 -2.25 -13.63 5.93
C ALA A 13 -2.21 -12.50 4.89
N LEU A 14 -1.99 -11.26 5.31
CA LEU A 14 -1.85 -10.12 4.40
C LEU A 14 -0.61 -10.28 3.51
N VAL A 15 0.54 -10.60 4.10
CA VAL A 15 1.79 -10.81 3.36
C VAL A 15 1.64 -11.94 2.36
N ALA A 16 1.04 -13.07 2.75
CA ALA A 16 0.79 -14.18 1.85
C ALA A 16 -0.13 -13.76 0.69
N THR A 17 -1.22 -13.07 0.99
CA THR A 17 -2.17 -12.58 -0.03
C THR A 17 -1.48 -11.69 -1.06
N PHE A 18 -0.68 -10.72 -0.63
CA PHE A 18 0.07 -9.87 -1.56
C PHE A 18 1.13 -10.65 -2.33
N ALA A 19 1.88 -11.53 -1.67
CA ALA A 19 2.92 -12.32 -2.32
C ALA A 19 2.37 -13.25 -3.41
N ASP A 20 1.16 -13.80 -3.21
CA ASP A 20 0.51 -14.72 -4.13
C ASP A 20 -0.22 -13.98 -5.26
N ALA A 21 -0.79 -12.82 -4.98
CA ALA A 21 -1.58 -12.05 -5.96
C ALA A 21 -0.74 -11.16 -6.88
N LEU A 22 0.39 -10.61 -6.41
CA LEU A 22 1.22 -9.71 -7.21
C LEU A 22 2.01 -10.46 -8.27
N ALA A 23 1.94 -10.00 -9.52
CA ALA A 23 2.82 -10.44 -10.59
C ALA A 23 4.26 -9.93 -10.36
N PRO A 24 5.28 -10.51 -11.03
CA PRO A 24 6.67 -10.08 -10.85
C PRO A 24 6.97 -8.61 -11.20
N HIS A 25 6.10 -7.98 -11.99
CA HIS A 25 6.24 -6.59 -12.46
C HIS A 25 5.33 -5.61 -11.70
N ASP A 26 4.49 -6.11 -10.79
CA ASP A 26 3.60 -5.27 -10.01
C ASP A 26 4.37 -4.59 -8.88
N VAL A 27 4.00 -3.35 -8.59
CA VAL A 27 4.53 -2.56 -7.47
C VAL A 27 3.43 -2.32 -6.46
N LEU A 28 3.59 -2.86 -5.26
CA LEU A 28 2.68 -2.60 -4.14
C LEU A 28 3.14 -1.38 -3.35
N TRP A 29 2.30 -0.36 -3.25
CA TRP A 29 2.52 0.77 -2.35
C TRP A 29 1.65 0.62 -1.09
N LEU A 30 2.28 0.69 0.08
CA LEU A 30 1.56 0.72 1.35
C LEU A 30 1.94 1.99 2.13
N PRO A 31 0.97 2.86 2.44
CA PRO A 31 1.18 3.90 3.44
C PRO A 31 1.18 3.30 4.85
N GLU A 32 1.36 4.13 5.87
CA GLU A 32 1.14 3.68 7.25
C GLU A 32 -0.30 3.19 7.47
N ILE A 33 -0.47 2.20 8.34
CA ILE A 33 -1.77 1.63 8.67
C ILE A 33 -2.61 2.67 9.40
N TYR A 34 -3.78 2.96 8.85
CA TYR A 34 -4.74 3.87 9.48
C TYR A 34 -5.55 3.14 10.57
N PHE A 35 -5.40 3.59 11.82
CA PHE A 35 -6.16 3.07 12.95
C PHE A 35 -7.32 4.00 13.30
N ALA A 36 -8.53 3.65 12.86
CA ALA A 36 -9.77 4.38 13.12
C ALA A 36 -10.29 4.19 14.56
N GLY A 37 -9.44 4.38 15.57
CA GLY A 37 -9.81 4.28 17.00
C GLY A 37 -10.08 2.86 17.50
N GLY A 38 -9.73 2.60 18.77
CA GLY A 38 -9.87 1.31 19.44
C GLY A 38 -8.60 0.88 20.18
N THR A 39 -8.70 -0.14 21.04
CA THR A 39 -7.60 -0.77 21.78
C THR A 39 -6.89 -1.88 20.97
N VAL A 40 -7.01 -1.86 19.64
CA VAL A 40 -6.31 -2.81 18.77
C VAL A 40 -4.82 -2.56 18.90
N ALA A 41 -4.07 -3.61 19.23
CA ALA A 41 -2.63 -3.54 19.42
C ALA A 41 -1.93 -3.01 18.15
N ARG A 42 -1.11 -1.98 18.32
CA ARG A 42 -0.35 -1.30 17.25
C ARG A 42 0.94 -2.06 16.92
N ASP A 43 0.84 -3.37 16.79
CA ASP A 43 2.02 -4.25 16.72
C ASP A 43 2.50 -4.50 15.29
N ILE A 44 1.87 -3.85 14.29
CA ILE A 44 2.22 -3.95 12.88
C ILE A 44 2.13 -2.58 12.22
N SER A 45 3.11 -2.25 11.37
CA SER A 45 3.13 -1.04 10.54
C SER A 45 3.02 -1.36 9.05
N GLY A 46 2.73 -0.36 8.23
CA GLY A 46 2.84 -0.50 6.77
C GLY A 46 4.26 -0.87 6.33
N ALA A 47 5.28 -0.34 7.02
CA ALA A 47 6.69 -0.62 6.74
C ALA A 47 7.04 -2.08 7.01
N ASP A 48 6.50 -2.67 8.10
CA ASP A 48 6.66 -4.09 8.41
C ASP A 48 6.12 -5.00 7.29
N LEU A 49 4.91 -4.69 6.81
CA LEU A 49 4.27 -5.46 5.73
C LEU A 49 5.08 -5.37 4.43
N VAL A 50 5.58 -4.17 4.10
CA VAL A 50 6.44 -3.97 2.92
C VAL A 50 7.71 -4.80 3.02
N ALA A 51 8.37 -4.80 4.18
CA ALA A 51 9.58 -5.58 4.39
C ALA A 51 9.33 -7.09 4.20
N ASP A 52 8.22 -7.59 4.75
CA ASP A 52 7.85 -9.00 4.63
C ASP A 52 7.47 -9.41 3.20
N VAL A 53 6.72 -8.57 2.48
CA VAL A 53 6.36 -8.82 1.08
C VAL A 53 7.62 -8.80 0.19
N ARG A 54 8.57 -7.90 0.46
CA ARG A 54 9.89 -7.91 -0.20
C ARG A 54 10.68 -9.18 0.09
N ALA A 55 10.64 -9.68 1.32
CA ALA A 55 11.28 -10.96 1.67
C ALA A 55 10.68 -12.17 0.93
N ARG A 56 9.45 -12.04 0.40
CA ARG A 56 8.80 -13.01 -0.49
C ARG A 56 9.11 -12.79 -1.98
N GLY A 57 9.96 -11.82 -2.32
CA GLY A 57 10.43 -11.57 -3.69
C GLY A 57 9.49 -10.70 -4.54
N ARG A 58 8.60 -9.91 -3.93
CA ARG A 58 7.75 -8.94 -4.64
C ARG A 58 8.22 -7.50 -4.44
N ASP A 59 7.99 -6.62 -5.40
CA ASP A 59 8.25 -5.18 -5.22
C ASP A 59 7.14 -4.57 -4.38
N ALA A 60 7.47 -4.22 -3.14
CA ALA A 60 6.62 -3.43 -2.27
C ALA A 60 7.40 -2.21 -1.77
N ARG A 61 6.70 -1.09 -1.59
CA ARG A 61 7.30 0.20 -1.25
C ARG A 61 6.46 0.89 -0.18
N PHE A 62 7.13 1.42 0.83
CA PHE A 62 6.50 2.10 1.95
C PHE A 62 6.46 3.61 1.71
N ALA A 63 5.33 4.23 2.04
CA ALA A 63 5.18 5.69 2.10
C ALA A 63 4.74 6.12 3.50
N ALA A 64 5.56 6.92 4.19
CA ALA A 64 5.21 7.39 5.53
C ALA A 64 3.92 8.24 5.55
N ALA A 65 3.63 8.93 4.46
CA ALA A 65 2.41 9.73 4.29
C ALA A 65 1.70 9.35 2.99
N ARG A 66 0.38 9.15 3.08
CA ARG A 66 -0.46 8.88 1.90
C ARG A 66 -0.37 9.97 0.83
N SER A 67 -0.20 11.23 1.25
CA SER A 67 -0.05 12.38 0.35
C SER A 67 1.23 12.36 -0.50
N ALA A 68 2.22 11.52 -0.17
CA ALA A 68 3.42 11.37 -0.99
C ALA A 68 3.22 10.39 -2.17
N LEU A 69 2.17 9.56 -2.12
CA LEU A 69 1.94 8.52 -3.11
C LEU A 69 1.61 9.03 -4.52
N PRO A 70 0.82 10.10 -4.74
CA PRO A 70 0.52 10.56 -6.10
C PRO A 70 1.77 10.87 -6.91
N ALA A 71 2.71 11.62 -6.32
CA ALA A 71 3.99 11.94 -6.97
C ALA A 71 4.86 10.70 -7.19
N ALA A 72 4.92 9.78 -6.22
CA ALA A 72 5.71 8.55 -6.33
C ALA A 72 5.15 7.59 -7.41
N ILE A 73 3.82 7.47 -7.50
CA ILE A 73 3.13 6.67 -8.51
C ILE A 73 3.33 7.30 -9.89
N ALA A 74 3.16 8.61 -10.03
CA ALA A 74 3.37 9.30 -11.31
C ALA A 74 4.80 9.14 -11.85
N ALA A 75 5.81 9.12 -10.97
CA ALA A 75 7.20 8.89 -11.36
C ALA A 75 7.49 7.44 -11.81
N GLU A 76 6.70 6.47 -11.37
CA GLU A 76 6.85 5.05 -11.73
C GLU A 76 5.99 4.66 -12.94
N ALA A 77 4.78 5.23 -13.03
CA ALA A 77 3.76 4.85 -13.98
C ALA A 77 4.20 5.06 -15.43
N ARG A 78 3.89 4.07 -16.27
CA ARG A 78 4.18 4.08 -17.71
C ARG A 78 2.89 3.93 -18.50
N ARG A 79 2.97 4.31 -19.77
CA ARG A 79 1.85 4.13 -20.70
C ARG A 79 1.50 2.64 -20.81
N GLY A 80 0.27 2.30 -20.45
CA GLY A 80 -0.23 0.92 -20.44
C GLY A 80 -0.37 0.31 -19.05
N ASP A 81 0.15 0.97 -18.01
CA ASP A 81 -0.01 0.52 -16.63
C ASP A 81 -1.43 0.78 -16.11
N LEU A 82 -1.85 -0.05 -15.15
CA LEU A 82 -3.07 0.13 -14.38
C LEU A 82 -2.72 0.49 -12.94
N VAL A 83 -3.20 1.63 -12.46
CA VAL A 83 -3.10 1.98 -11.03
C VAL A 83 -4.38 1.56 -10.32
N LEU A 84 -4.30 0.54 -9.47
CA LEU A 84 -5.39 0.08 -8.63
C LEU A 84 -5.28 0.67 -7.22
N VAL A 85 -6.22 1.51 -6.84
CA VAL A 85 -6.33 2.06 -5.48
C VAL A 85 -7.36 1.25 -4.69
N MET A 86 -6.96 0.74 -3.52
CA MET A 86 -7.82 -0.05 -2.63
C MET A 86 -7.82 0.51 -1.22
N GLY A 87 -8.96 0.45 -0.56
CA GLY A 87 -9.13 0.77 0.85
C GLY A 87 -10.55 0.48 1.32
N ALA A 88 -10.77 0.43 2.63
CA ALA A 88 -12.07 0.11 3.20
C ALA A 88 -12.59 1.27 4.06
N ARG A 89 -13.85 1.66 3.83
CA ARG A 89 -14.56 2.71 4.60
C ARG A 89 -13.87 4.08 4.59
N ASP A 90 -13.06 4.38 3.59
CA ASP A 90 -12.44 5.69 3.39
C ASP A 90 -13.17 6.45 2.25
N PRO A 91 -13.96 7.49 2.57
CA PRO A 91 -14.68 8.28 1.56
C PRO A 91 -13.74 9.16 0.71
N SER A 92 -12.48 9.34 1.12
CA SER A 92 -11.49 10.16 0.40
C SER A 92 -10.76 9.40 -0.72
N LEU A 93 -11.03 8.11 -0.93
CA LEU A 93 -10.38 7.33 -2.00
C LEU A 93 -10.68 7.89 -3.39
N THR A 94 -11.90 8.35 -3.64
CA THR A 94 -12.27 8.90 -4.96
C THR A 94 -11.48 10.17 -5.26
N SER A 95 -11.36 11.10 -4.29
CA SER A 95 -10.56 12.32 -4.49
C SER A 95 -9.07 11.99 -4.63
N PHE A 96 -8.58 10.99 -3.88
CA PHE A 96 -7.20 10.54 -3.98
C PHE A 96 -6.85 9.92 -5.34
N CYS A 97 -7.77 9.18 -5.95
CA CYS A 97 -7.60 8.73 -7.34
C CYS A 97 -7.47 9.92 -8.30
N GLY A 98 -8.24 11.00 -8.08
CA GLY A 98 -8.10 12.25 -8.83
C GLY A 98 -6.70 12.85 -8.70
N GLU A 99 -6.17 12.95 -7.47
CA GLU A 99 -4.80 13.44 -7.23
C GLU A 99 -3.73 12.63 -7.97
N ILE A 100 -3.90 11.31 -8.07
CA ILE A 100 -2.98 10.43 -8.82
C ILE A 100 -3.07 10.72 -10.33
N VAL A 101 -4.29 10.84 -10.87
CA VAL A 101 -4.49 11.16 -12.30
C VAL A 101 -3.87 12.51 -12.64
N ASP A 102 -4.16 13.54 -11.84
CA ASP A 102 -3.60 14.89 -12.02
C ASP A 102 -2.05 14.87 -12.00
N ALA A 103 -1.45 14.07 -11.10
CA ALA A 103 0.00 13.93 -11.03
C ALA A 103 0.59 13.22 -12.26
N ILE A 104 -0.07 12.20 -12.79
CA ILE A 104 0.37 11.47 -14.00
C ILE A 104 0.26 12.38 -15.23
N GLU A 105 -0.85 13.08 -15.39
CA GLU A 105 -1.08 13.99 -16.52
C GLU A 105 -0.17 15.23 -16.46
N GLY A 106 0.06 15.77 -15.27
CA GLY A 106 0.95 16.91 -15.05
C GLY A 106 2.43 16.60 -15.31
N GLY A 107 2.86 15.34 -15.15
CA GLY A 107 4.22 14.88 -15.46
C GLY A 107 4.46 14.54 -16.93
N ALA A 108 3.39 14.36 -17.73
CA ALA A 108 3.48 13.98 -19.14
C ALA A 108 3.85 15.16 -20.08
N GLY A 109 4.12 16.35 -19.54
CA GLY A 109 4.35 17.60 -20.27
C GLY A 109 5.77 18.16 -20.25
N SER A 110 6.77 17.40 -19.78
CA SER A 110 8.20 17.84 -19.73
C SER A 110 9.15 16.92 -20.48
#